data_AF-A0A8X8DIT6-F1
#
_entry.id   AF-A0A8X8DIT6-F1
#
_cell.length_a   1.000
_cell.length_b   1.000
_cell.length_c   1.000
_cell.angle_alpha   90.00
_cell.angle_beta   90.00
_cell.angle_gamma   90.00
#
_symmetry.space_group_name_H-M   'P 1'
#
loop_
_entity.id
_entity.type
_entity.pdbx_description
1 polymer ?
#
loop_
_entity_poly.entity_id
_entity_poly.type
_entity_poly.pdbx_seq_one_letter_code
_entity_poly.pdbx_strand_id
1 'polypeptide(L)'
;MATISLKASVDKKSNRVVFVESDELFVDILFSFLTMPMGTIIHLISNLLPTNDIGCMNNLYKSVENIDVKYFRTEACKDMLLHPHNAAAAYCKSLKLKIDDLDILSFFCCEIPNCSYSGYKLLSHYKNVYCGCGRPMNRIKNLACPAPSNSGSDERNRGVFVNGLARFVVSDYFQVMPASTSASISLLTKLGVMDTSNIEERIFDIGVTEVLELLECSLVSGTPLTEVLLARKEVPELRNEDSLQRTSLMREIPEHQSEINGETSVRLVVCKSKKVVCYAEASKDFVDLLFSFLTIPLGYLMNEKHGGQSKGCIHHLYDSVIDLDATKYLKSNDIKEILLNPKIAPGSGYKNQPLGVKEAVDNQQYYYEFGVITTEIKGYYLNYIPPLLTIMDPKSPFEEGTEGGGFLLDPAMFTVSDDLVVTPLSPVSELSLLEKLKIPFNDIYVCEVQVGREEASRLLAASFVSESALTDTFIRKMPKDALISDVLKE
;
A
#
# COMPACT_ATOMS: atom_id res chain seq x y z
N MET A 1 -26.73 -7.46 -1.75
CA MET A 1 -25.44 -6.80 -2.04
C MET A 1 -24.88 -7.37 -3.33
N ALA A 2 -24.01 -6.64 -4.04
CA ALA A 2 -23.40 -7.16 -5.26
C ALA A 2 -22.46 -8.34 -4.92
N THR A 3 -22.48 -9.38 -5.76
CA THR A 3 -21.60 -10.55 -5.61
C THR A 3 -21.05 -10.99 -6.98
N ILE A 4 -20.00 -11.80 -6.95
CA ILE A 4 -19.42 -12.51 -8.09
C ILE A 4 -19.50 -14.00 -7.82
N SER A 5 -20.04 -14.77 -8.78
CA SER A 5 -20.12 -16.22 -8.65
C SER A 5 -18.86 -16.85 -9.26
N LEU A 6 -18.12 -17.62 -8.46
CA LEU A 6 -16.90 -18.31 -8.85
C LEU A 6 -17.10 -19.81 -8.83
N LYS A 7 -16.64 -20.47 -9.90
CA LYS A 7 -16.59 -21.92 -9.99
C LYS A 7 -15.21 -22.39 -9.53
N ALA A 8 -15.16 -23.17 -8.46
CA ALA A 8 -13.94 -23.71 -7.88
C ALA A 8 -13.82 -25.21 -8.16
N SER A 9 -12.61 -25.63 -8.50
CA SER A 9 -12.18 -27.02 -8.49
C SER A 9 -11.58 -27.33 -7.13
N VAL A 10 -12.18 -28.25 -6.37
CA VAL A 10 -11.80 -28.58 -4.99
C VAL A 10 -11.36 -30.03 -4.91
N ASP A 11 -10.18 -30.28 -4.32
CA ASP A 11 -9.77 -31.62 -3.94
C ASP A 11 -10.40 -31.99 -2.59
N LYS A 12 -11.37 -32.90 -2.63
CA LYS A 12 -12.05 -33.41 -1.43
C LYS A 12 -11.10 -34.08 -0.45
N LYS A 13 -10.04 -34.72 -0.94
CA LYS A 13 -9.13 -35.51 -0.11
C LYS A 13 -8.29 -34.60 0.79
N SER A 14 -7.80 -33.50 0.25
CA SER A 14 -7.01 -32.51 0.98
C SER A 14 -7.82 -31.33 1.52
N ASN A 15 -9.13 -31.27 1.23
CA ASN A 15 -10.01 -30.14 1.50
C ASN A 15 -9.41 -28.80 1.05
N ARG A 16 -8.88 -28.78 -0.19
CA ARG A 16 -8.13 -27.66 -0.74
C ARG A 16 -8.71 -27.21 -2.07
N VAL A 17 -8.80 -25.91 -2.29
CA VAL A 17 -9.08 -25.35 -3.61
C VAL A 17 -7.85 -25.58 -4.49
N VAL A 18 -8.04 -26.20 -5.66
CA VAL A 18 -6.96 -26.35 -6.65
C VAL A 18 -6.84 -25.04 -7.44
N PHE A 19 -7.97 -24.60 -7.99
CA PHE A 19 -8.11 -23.34 -8.73
C PHE A 19 -9.57 -22.92 -8.81
N VAL A 20 -9.80 -21.65 -9.17
CA VAL A 20 -11.10 -21.13 -9.59
C VAL A 20 -11.08 -20.75 -11.05
N GLU A 21 -12.17 -21.04 -11.76
CA GLU A 21 -12.45 -20.47 -13.07
C GLU A 21 -13.11 -19.10 -12.87
N SER A 22 -12.57 -18.07 -13.54
CA SER A 22 -13.03 -16.71 -13.38
C SER A 22 -13.10 -15.95 -14.71
N ASP A 23 -13.92 -14.90 -14.72
CA ASP A 23 -13.99 -13.92 -15.81
C ASP A 23 -13.17 -12.66 -15.48
N GLU A 24 -13.29 -11.62 -16.31
CA GLU A 24 -12.60 -10.35 -16.11
C GLU A 24 -12.95 -9.68 -14.77
N LEU A 25 -14.16 -9.87 -14.23
CA LEU A 25 -14.58 -9.11 -13.05
C LEU A 25 -13.76 -9.46 -11.81
N PHE A 26 -13.52 -10.76 -11.60
CA PHE A 26 -12.77 -11.22 -10.44
C PHE A 26 -11.28 -10.92 -10.61
N VAL A 27 -10.74 -11.12 -11.81
CA VAL A 27 -9.33 -10.84 -12.08
C VAL A 27 -9.03 -9.33 -11.98
N ASP A 28 -9.95 -8.47 -12.42
CA ASP A 28 -9.82 -7.03 -12.24
C ASP A 28 -9.77 -6.63 -10.76
N ILE A 29 -10.56 -7.30 -9.91
CA ILE A 29 -10.53 -7.10 -8.47
C ILE A 29 -9.18 -7.51 -7.90
N LEU A 30 -8.67 -8.70 -8.27
CA LEU A 30 -7.36 -9.14 -7.79
C LEU A 30 -6.27 -8.15 -8.23
N PHE A 31 -6.19 -7.82 -9.52
CA PHE A 31 -5.22 -6.85 -10.05
C PHE A 31 -5.35 -5.46 -9.42
N SER A 32 -6.54 -5.06 -8.96
CA SER A 32 -6.70 -3.81 -8.23
C SER A 32 -5.88 -3.75 -6.94
N PHE A 33 -5.62 -4.89 -6.28
CA PHE A 33 -4.79 -4.96 -5.06
C PHE A 33 -3.39 -4.38 -5.28
N LEU A 34 -2.80 -4.62 -6.46
CA LEU A 34 -1.46 -4.11 -6.81
C LEU A 34 -1.44 -2.57 -6.89
N THR A 35 -2.58 -1.93 -7.10
CA THR A 35 -2.68 -0.46 -7.18
C THR A 35 -2.95 0.20 -5.84
N MET A 36 -3.32 -0.58 -4.81
CA MET A 36 -3.75 -0.02 -3.53
C MET A 36 -2.55 0.38 -2.66
N PRO A 37 -2.55 1.61 -2.11
CA PRO A 37 -1.57 2.01 -1.11
C PRO A 37 -1.63 1.16 0.16
N MET A 38 -0.49 0.95 0.82
CA MET A 38 -0.42 0.16 2.05
C MET A 38 -1.30 0.69 3.19
N GLY A 39 -1.40 2.01 3.35
CA GLY A 39 -2.26 2.63 4.36
C GLY A 39 -3.75 2.31 4.12
N THR A 40 -4.20 2.31 2.86
CA THR A 40 -5.56 1.91 2.49
C THR A 40 -5.81 0.44 2.82
N ILE A 41 -4.86 -0.44 2.48
CA ILE A 41 -4.97 -1.88 2.77
C ILE A 41 -5.12 -2.13 4.27
N ILE A 42 -4.26 -1.53 5.10
CA ILE A 42 -4.28 -1.69 6.56
C ILE A 42 -5.56 -1.11 7.15
N HIS A 43 -6.02 0.04 6.67
CA HIS A 43 -7.29 0.63 7.08
C HIS A 43 -8.47 -0.31 6.82
N LEU A 44 -8.55 -0.87 5.62
CA LEU A 44 -9.67 -1.73 5.21
C LEU A 44 -9.70 -3.06 5.98
N ILE A 45 -8.53 -3.68 6.19
CA ILE A 45 -8.42 -4.96 6.91
C ILE A 45 -8.70 -4.75 8.41
N SER A 46 -8.16 -3.70 9.02
CA SER A 46 -8.33 -3.44 10.47
C SER A 46 -9.76 -3.15 10.89
N ASN A 47 -10.61 -2.67 9.98
CA ASN A 47 -12.04 -2.48 10.23
C ASN A 47 -12.86 -3.79 10.21
N LEU A 48 -12.32 -4.89 9.69
CA LEU A 48 -13.08 -6.13 9.47
C LEU A 48 -12.79 -7.25 10.47
N LEU A 49 -11.53 -7.48 10.83
CA LEU A 49 -11.09 -8.65 11.58
C LEU A 49 -10.01 -8.28 12.62
N PRO A 50 -9.85 -9.09 13.69
CA PRO A 50 -8.61 -9.06 14.47
C PRO A 50 -7.45 -9.36 13.53
N THR A 51 -6.62 -8.35 13.26
CA THR A 51 -5.66 -8.34 12.15
C THR A 51 -4.52 -9.33 12.36
N ASN A 52 -4.19 -10.11 11.33
CA ASN A 52 -2.83 -10.64 11.24
C ASN A 52 -1.86 -9.50 10.92
N ASP A 53 -0.71 -9.45 11.60
CA ASP A 53 0.24 -8.35 11.44
C ASP A 53 0.98 -8.45 10.10
N ILE A 54 0.87 -7.40 9.27
CA ILE A 54 1.62 -7.24 8.02
C ILE A 54 3.00 -6.66 8.37
N GLY A 55 3.87 -7.51 8.89
CA GLY A 55 5.19 -7.11 9.38
C GLY A 55 5.09 -5.95 10.39
N CYS A 56 5.84 -4.87 10.14
CA CYS A 56 5.84 -3.64 10.94
C CYS A 56 4.85 -2.57 10.42
N MET A 57 4.20 -2.77 9.27
CA MET A 57 3.37 -1.73 8.65
C MET A 57 2.16 -1.36 9.51
N ASN A 58 1.59 -2.33 10.23
CA ASN A 58 0.49 -2.10 11.17
C ASN A 58 0.90 -1.15 12.29
N ASN A 59 2.11 -1.31 12.83
CA ASN A 59 2.65 -0.43 13.87
C ASN A 59 2.90 0.99 13.35
N LEU A 60 3.37 1.09 12.12
CA LEU A 60 3.59 2.37 11.47
C LEU A 60 2.28 3.13 11.24
N TYR A 61 1.24 2.44 10.75
CA TYR A 61 -0.11 3.00 10.62
C TYR A 61 -0.65 3.48 11.97
N LYS A 62 -0.61 2.62 13.00
CA LYS A 62 -1.01 2.97 14.38
C LYS A 62 -0.22 4.15 14.94
N SER A 63 1.05 4.30 14.56
CA SER A 63 1.87 5.43 14.99
C SER A 63 1.35 6.75 14.41
N VAL A 64 0.94 6.77 13.14
CA VAL A 64 0.27 7.93 12.54
C VAL A 64 -1.02 8.25 13.28
N GLU A 65 -1.85 7.26 13.60
CA GLU A 65 -3.09 7.45 14.37
C GLU A 65 -2.82 8.10 15.74
N ASN A 66 -1.78 7.65 16.43
CA ASN A 66 -1.50 8.03 17.81
C ASN A 66 -0.72 9.35 17.96
N ILE A 67 0.09 9.74 16.97
CA ILE A 67 0.84 11.00 17.04
C ILE A 67 -0.12 12.19 16.97
N ASP A 68 0.09 13.15 17.87
CA ASP A 68 -0.67 14.40 17.95
C ASP A 68 -0.52 15.20 16.65
N VAL A 69 -1.63 15.75 16.15
CA VAL A 69 -1.68 16.51 14.89
C VAL A 69 -0.70 17.69 14.87
N LYS A 70 -0.32 18.24 16.04
CA LYS A 70 0.65 19.34 16.15
C LYS A 70 2.05 19.01 15.60
N TYR A 71 2.40 17.73 15.44
CA TYR A 71 3.67 17.32 14.85
C TYR A 71 3.63 17.27 13.32
N PHE A 72 2.44 17.30 12.72
CA PHE A 72 2.25 17.30 11.28
C PHE A 72 2.18 18.74 10.75
N ARG A 73 2.61 18.95 9.50
CA ARG A 73 2.55 20.27 8.84
C ARG A 73 1.13 20.79 8.70
N THR A 74 0.20 19.87 8.43
CA THR A 74 -1.23 20.13 8.35
C THR A 74 -2.00 18.94 8.89
N GLU A 75 -3.26 19.14 9.28
CA GLU A 75 -4.17 18.03 9.60
C GLU A 75 -4.35 17.08 8.40
N ALA A 76 -4.35 17.64 7.19
CA ALA A 76 -4.45 16.87 5.95
C ALA A 76 -3.26 15.92 5.72
N CYS A 77 -2.05 16.23 6.21
CA CYS A 77 -0.92 15.29 6.17
C CYS A 77 -1.25 13.99 6.89
N LYS A 78 -1.86 14.09 8.08
CA LYS A 78 -2.24 12.92 8.88
C LYS A 78 -3.34 12.13 8.19
N ASP A 79 -4.38 12.81 7.70
CA ASP A 79 -5.48 12.17 6.96
C ASP A 79 -4.98 11.46 5.69
N MET A 80 -4.03 12.05 4.95
CA MET A 80 -3.41 11.47 3.76
C MET A 80 -2.62 10.18 4.05
N LEU A 81 -1.99 10.08 5.22
CA LEU A 81 -1.24 8.88 5.59
C LEU A 81 -2.16 7.75 6.07
N LEU A 82 -3.29 8.10 6.70
CA LEU A 82 -4.30 7.15 7.15
C LEU A 82 -5.25 6.68 6.04
N HIS A 83 -5.50 7.55 5.05
CA HIS A 83 -6.38 7.31 3.91
C HIS A 83 -5.72 7.80 2.60
N PRO A 84 -4.57 7.22 2.21
CA PRO A 84 -3.87 7.61 0.99
C PRO A 84 -4.73 7.34 -0.24
N HIS A 85 -4.75 8.30 -1.16
CA HIS A 85 -5.44 8.13 -2.44
C HIS A 85 -4.72 7.11 -3.34
N ASN A 86 -5.50 6.32 -4.07
CA ASN A 86 -5.00 5.46 -5.13
C ASN A 86 -4.92 6.25 -6.45
N ALA A 87 -3.73 6.35 -7.05
CA ALA A 87 -3.52 7.01 -8.34
C ALA A 87 -4.33 6.36 -9.50
N ALA A 88 -4.65 5.07 -9.38
CA ALA A 88 -5.46 4.31 -10.33
C ALA A 88 -6.96 4.29 -9.98
N ALA A 89 -7.42 5.08 -9.01
CA ALA A 89 -8.80 5.04 -8.52
C ALA A 89 -9.88 5.23 -9.61
N ALA A 90 -9.60 6.03 -10.64
CA ALA A 90 -10.51 6.23 -11.76
C ALA A 90 -10.85 4.90 -12.48
N TYR A 91 -9.87 4.00 -12.59
CA TYR A 91 -10.06 2.65 -13.12
C TYR A 91 -10.86 1.80 -12.12
N CYS A 92 -10.42 1.78 -10.85
CA CYS A 92 -11.03 0.97 -9.79
C CYS A 92 -12.51 1.29 -9.51
N LYS A 93 -12.98 2.50 -9.83
CA LYS A 93 -14.39 2.89 -9.70
C LYS A 93 -15.35 1.95 -10.47
N SER A 94 -14.87 1.39 -11.58
CA SER A 94 -15.66 0.53 -12.46
C SER A 94 -15.61 -0.95 -12.07
N LEU A 95 -14.93 -1.30 -10.98
CA LEU A 95 -14.92 -2.65 -10.44
C LEU A 95 -16.33 -3.07 -10.04
N LYS A 96 -16.63 -4.36 -10.22
CA LYS A 96 -17.93 -4.94 -9.88
C LYS A 96 -18.20 -4.87 -8.37
N LEU A 97 -17.18 -5.13 -7.57
CA LEU A 97 -17.19 -5.00 -6.12
C LEU A 97 -16.27 -3.84 -5.76
N LYS A 98 -16.81 -2.84 -5.07
CA LYS A 98 -16.04 -1.71 -4.56
C LYS A 98 -15.53 -2.08 -3.19
N ILE A 99 -14.22 -2.16 -3.06
CA ILE A 99 -13.52 -2.58 -1.84
C ILE A 99 -13.17 -1.38 -0.97
N ASP A 100 -12.95 -0.23 -1.61
CA ASP A 100 -12.63 1.04 -0.96
C ASP A 100 -13.88 1.94 -1.00
N ASP A 101 -14.37 2.31 0.19
CA ASP A 101 -15.53 3.18 0.41
C ASP A 101 -15.16 4.67 0.36
N LEU A 102 -13.89 5.02 0.13
CA LEU A 102 -13.50 6.42 -0.03
C LEU A 102 -14.28 7.03 -1.21
N ASP A 103 -14.98 8.14 -0.94
CA ASP A 103 -15.63 8.98 -1.95
C ASP A 103 -14.54 9.71 -2.76
N ILE A 104 -13.74 8.96 -3.54
CA ILE A 104 -12.52 9.40 -4.25
C ILE A 104 -12.80 10.48 -5.31
N LEU A 105 -14.07 10.74 -5.61
CA LEU A 105 -14.51 11.78 -6.54
C LEU A 105 -15.09 13.01 -5.83
N SER A 106 -14.92 13.10 -4.52
CA SER A 106 -15.27 14.29 -3.78
C SER A 106 -14.02 15.14 -3.58
N PHE A 107 -14.15 16.42 -3.87
CA PHE A 107 -13.16 17.42 -3.53
C PHE A 107 -13.74 18.37 -2.51
N PHE A 108 -12.85 18.99 -1.76
CA PHE A 108 -13.18 20.00 -0.79
C PHE A 108 -12.86 21.37 -1.37
N CYS A 109 -13.85 22.25 -1.34
CA CYS A 109 -13.71 23.65 -1.69
C CYS A 109 -13.82 24.52 -0.44
N CYS A 110 -13.36 25.76 -0.56
CA CYS A 110 -13.55 26.77 0.48
C CYS A 110 -15.02 26.88 0.89
N GLU A 111 -15.24 27.09 2.19
CA GLU A 111 -16.55 27.37 2.76
C GLU A 111 -17.22 28.60 2.13
N ILE A 112 -16.43 29.60 1.71
CA ILE A 112 -16.93 30.77 0.99
C ILE A 112 -17.09 30.42 -0.49
N PRO A 113 -18.32 30.40 -1.05
CA PRO A 113 -18.56 30.00 -2.44
C PRO A 113 -17.75 30.80 -3.46
N ASN A 114 -17.59 32.09 -3.22
CA ASN A 114 -16.87 32.99 -4.09
C ASN A 114 -15.34 32.76 -4.06
N CYS A 115 -14.75 32.13 -3.02
CA CYS A 115 -13.30 31.78 -3.00
C CYS A 115 -13.00 30.86 -4.19
N SER A 116 -13.82 29.82 -4.38
CA SER A 116 -13.63 28.82 -5.43
C SER A 116 -14.10 29.29 -6.81
N TYR A 117 -15.05 30.22 -6.88
CA TYR A 117 -15.60 30.70 -8.15
C TYR A 117 -14.77 31.81 -8.80
N SER A 118 -14.40 32.84 -8.03
CA SER A 118 -13.75 34.05 -8.58
C SER A 118 -12.54 34.53 -7.79
N GLY A 119 -12.34 34.04 -6.56
CA GLY A 119 -11.18 34.35 -5.73
C GLY A 119 -9.97 33.49 -6.05
N TYR A 120 -9.61 32.62 -5.10
CA TYR A 120 -8.41 31.78 -5.16
C TYR A 120 -8.55 30.56 -6.08
N LYS A 121 -9.78 30.10 -6.37
CA LYS A 121 -10.06 28.98 -7.29
C LYS A 121 -9.34 27.69 -6.91
N LEU A 122 -9.30 27.40 -5.60
CA LEU A 122 -8.63 26.24 -5.04
C LEU A 122 -9.62 25.11 -4.75
N LEU A 123 -9.14 23.88 -4.92
CA LEU A 123 -9.79 22.65 -4.48
C LEU A 123 -8.76 21.74 -3.78
N SER A 124 -9.22 20.82 -2.94
CA SER A 124 -8.37 19.89 -2.20
C SER A 124 -8.98 18.49 -2.22
N HIS A 125 -8.13 17.45 -2.16
CA HIS A 125 -8.58 16.07 -1.92
C HIS A 125 -8.92 15.81 -0.44
N TYR A 126 -8.39 16.63 0.46
CA TYR A 126 -8.55 16.48 1.91
C TYR A 126 -9.33 17.65 2.51
N LYS A 127 -10.13 17.35 3.53
CA LYS A 127 -10.80 18.33 4.38
C LYS A 127 -9.78 19.14 5.20
N ASN A 128 -10.23 20.22 5.84
CA ASN A 128 -9.43 21.02 6.78
C ASN A 128 -8.14 21.63 6.19
N VAL A 129 -7.95 21.60 4.87
CA VAL A 129 -6.96 22.42 4.16
C VAL A 129 -7.47 23.86 4.10
N TYR A 130 -6.62 24.86 4.27
CA TYR A 130 -7.03 26.26 4.32
C TYR A 130 -6.95 26.94 2.94
N CYS A 131 -8.06 27.50 2.43
CA CYS A 131 -8.08 28.34 1.21
C CYS A 131 -7.18 29.55 1.46
N GLY A 132 -6.59 30.12 0.41
CA GLY A 132 -5.81 31.36 0.48
C GLY A 132 -6.52 32.58 1.14
N CYS A 133 -7.82 32.50 1.39
CA CYS A 133 -8.58 33.49 2.18
C CYS A 133 -8.53 33.29 3.71
N GLY A 134 -7.84 32.25 4.21
CA GLY A 134 -7.73 31.93 5.64
C GLY A 134 -8.89 31.13 6.22
N ARG A 135 -9.78 30.60 5.37
CA ARG A 135 -10.91 29.74 5.79
C ARG A 135 -10.67 28.29 5.37
N PRO A 136 -11.15 27.32 6.16
CA PRO A 136 -10.99 25.92 5.81
C PRO A 136 -11.80 25.55 4.55
N MET A 137 -11.34 24.51 3.88
CA MET A 137 -11.95 23.91 2.70
C MET A 137 -12.69 22.66 3.15
N ASN A 138 -13.95 22.82 3.52
CA ASN A 138 -14.80 21.74 4.03
C ASN A 138 -16.05 21.52 3.18
N ARG A 139 -16.26 22.33 2.15
CA ARG A 139 -17.43 22.21 1.29
C ARG A 139 -17.21 21.14 0.23
N ILE A 140 -17.88 20.01 0.40
CA ILE A 140 -17.80 18.85 -0.49
C ILE A 140 -18.39 19.19 -1.87
N LYS A 141 -17.65 18.79 -2.90
CA LYS A 141 -18.02 18.91 -4.31
C LYS A 141 -17.68 17.64 -5.05
N ASN A 142 -18.70 17.01 -5.62
CA ASN A 142 -18.51 15.80 -6.41
C ASN A 142 -18.00 16.15 -7.81
N LEU A 143 -17.09 15.31 -8.30
CA LEU A 143 -16.61 15.32 -9.66
C LEU A 143 -17.68 14.68 -10.55
N ALA A 144 -18.30 15.50 -11.40
CA ALA A 144 -19.21 15.08 -12.44
C ALA A 144 -18.41 14.46 -13.60
N CYS A 145 -17.80 13.29 -13.38
CA CYS A 145 -17.28 12.51 -14.49
C CYS A 145 -18.46 11.94 -15.29
N PRO A 146 -18.51 12.10 -16.63
CA PRO A 146 -19.04 11.01 -17.43
C PRO A 146 -18.21 9.78 -17.03
N ALA A 147 -18.82 8.74 -16.47
CA ALA A 147 -18.09 7.48 -16.38
C ALA A 147 -17.51 7.20 -17.78
N PRO A 148 -16.22 6.82 -17.92
CA PRO A 148 -15.76 6.28 -19.20
C PRO A 148 -16.80 5.25 -19.58
N SER A 149 -17.45 5.45 -20.72
CA SER A 149 -18.63 4.74 -21.12
C SER A 149 -18.27 3.30 -21.49
N ASN A 150 -17.93 2.50 -20.48
CA ASN A 150 -18.07 1.06 -20.48
C ASN A 150 -19.54 0.68 -20.21
N SER A 151 -20.46 1.66 -20.24
CA SER A 151 -21.91 1.49 -20.36
C SER A 151 -22.35 1.16 -21.79
N GLY A 152 -21.45 0.71 -22.66
CA GLY A 152 -21.87 -0.06 -23.81
C GLY A 152 -22.35 -1.41 -23.28
N SER A 153 -23.55 -1.84 -23.67
CA SER A 153 -24.06 -3.20 -23.40
C SER A 153 -23.21 -4.32 -24.04
N ASP A 154 -22.08 -3.97 -24.66
CA ASP A 154 -21.19 -4.90 -25.32
C ASP A 154 -20.22 -5.49 -24.30
N GLU A 155 -20.43 -6.77 -24.00
CA GLU A 155 -19.59 -7.55 -23.09
C GLU A 155 -18.09 -7.52 -23.48
N ARG A 156 -17.76 -7.27 -24.75
CA ARG A 156 -16.37 -7.13 -25.22
C ARG A 156 -15.66 -5.91 -24.63
N ASN A 157 -16.42 -4.87 -24.28
CA ASN A 157 -15.89 -3.65 -23.69
C ASN A 157 -15.89 -3.69 -22.16
N ARG A 158 -16.42 -4.76 -21.54
CA ARG A 158 -16.35 -5.02 -20.10
C ARG A 158 -14.90 -5.16 -19.62
N GLY A 159 -14.69 -5.02 -18.32
CA GLY A 159 -13.38 -5.11 -17.68
C GLY A 159 -12.69 -3.76 -17.46
N VAL A 160 -11.84 -3.70 -16.45
CA VAL A 160 -11.10 -2.53 -15.96
C VAL A 160 -9.66 -2.60 -16.39
N PHE A 161 -8.96 -3.67 -16.03
CA PHE A 161 -7.57 -3.93 -16.37
C PHE A 161 -7.45 -4.98 -17.48
N VAL A 162 -8.30 -6.01 -17.43
CA VAL A 162 -8.30 -7.10 -18.41
C VAL A 162 -9.43 -6.95 -19.43
N ASN A 163 -9.26 -7.57 -20.60
CA ASN A 163 -10.23 -7.51 -21.68
C ASN A 163 -11.51 -8.27 -21.34
N GLY A 164 -12.65 -7.73 -21.77
CA GLY A 164 -13.95 -8.38 -21.60
C GLY A 164 -13.99 -9.72 -22.34
N LEU A 165 -14.76 -10.66 -21.81
CA LEU A 165 -14.87 -12.05 -22.27
C LEU A 165 -13.61 -12.90 -22.06
N ALA A 166 -12.51 -12.34 -21.56
CA ALA A 166 -11.34 -13.11 -21.19
C ALA A 166 -11.68 -14.05 -20.03
N ARG A 167 -11.28 -15.32 -20.17
CA ARG A 167 -11.46 -16.34 -19.15
C ARG A 167 -10.12 -16.69 -18.55
N PHE A 168 -10.11 -16.87 -17.24
CA PHE A 168 -8.91 -17.15 -16.47
C PHE A 168 -9.11 -18.34 -15.55
N VAL A 169 -7.98 -18.95 -15.21
CA VAL A 169 -7.85 -19.89 -14.11
C VAL A 169 -6.96 -19.23 -13.07
N VAL A 170 -7.44 -19.14 -11.83
CA VAL A 170 -6.71 -18.55 -10.71
C VAL A 170 -6.38 -19.65 -9.72
N SER A 171 -5.10 -19.87 -9.43
CA SER A 171 -4.67 -20.87 -8.46
C SER A 171 -4.98 -20.43 -7.03
N ASP A 172 -4.95 -21.40 -6.10
CA ASP A 172 -5.05 -21.14 -4.66
C ASP A 172 -4.03 -20.14 -4.12
N TYR A 173 -2.87 -20.05 -4.78
CA TYR A 173 -1.78 -19.12 -4.47
C TYR A 173 -1.79 -17.88 -5.39
N PHE A 174 -2.95 -17.51 -5.96
CA PHE A 174 -3.19 -16.29 -6.75
C PHE A 174 -2.39 -16.12 -8.05
N GLN A 175 -1.88 -17.21 -8.62
CA GLN A 175 -1.39 -17.19 -9.98
C GLN A 175 -2.57 -17.12 -10.95
N VAL A 176 -2.62 -16.08 -11.79
CA VAL A 176 -3.65 -15.87 -12.82
C VAL A 176 -3.11 -16.34 -14.17
N MET A 177 -3.82 -17.28 -14.79
CA MET A 177 -3.46 -17.85 -16.09
C MET A 177 -4.63 -17.73 -17.05
N PRO A 178 -4.40 -17.56 -18.37
CA PRO A 178 -5.45 -17.72 -19.35
C PRO A 178 -6.11 -19.10 -19.25
N ALA A 179 -7.44 -19.14 -19.30
CA ALA A 179 -8.18 -20.38 -19.16
C ALA A 179 -7.84 -21.35 -20.31
N SER A 180 -7.40 -22.55 -19.94
CA SER A 180 -7.12 -23.65 -20.84
C SER A 180 -7.08 -24.95 -20.06
N THR A 181 -7.43 -26.07 -20.70
CA THR A 181 -7.31 -27.40 -20.08
C THR A 181 -5.87 -27.68 -19.64
N SER A 182 -4.88 -27.20 -20.39
CA SER A 182 -3.46 -27.32 -20.02
C SER A 182 -3.10 -26.55 -18.75
N ALA A 183 -3.66 -25.36 -18.52
CA ALA A 183 -3.47 -24.61 -17.28
C ALA A 183 -4.06 -25.39 -16.08
N SER A 184 -5.29 -25.90 -16.21
CA SER A 184 -5.93 -26.70 -15.17
C SER A 184 -5.17 -27.99 -14.85
N ILE A 185 -4.70 -28.73 -15.88
CA ILE A 185 -3.89 -29.95 -15.68
C ILE A 185 -2.54 -29.61 -15.02
N SER A 186 -1.91 -28.50 -15.41
CA SER A 186 -0.65 -28.04 -14.80
C SER A 186 -0.80 -27.80 -13.29
N LEU A 187 -1.87 -27.12 -12.87
CA LEU A 187 -2.15 -26.87 -11.45
C LEU A 187 -2.45 -28.17 -10.68
N LEU A 188 -3.24 -29.07 -11.25
CA LEU A 188 -3.50 -30.40 -10.67
C LEU A 188 -2.19 -31.19 -10.50
N THR A 189 -1.33 -31.19 -11.51
CA THR A 189 -0.04 -31.89 -11.49
C THR A 189 0.90 -31.30 -10.45
N LYS A 190 0.95 -29.97 -10.31
CA LYS A 190 1.75 -29.27 -9.28
C LYS A 190 1.33 -29.65 -7.86
N LEU A 191 0.04 -29.95 -7.65
CA LEU A 191 -0.49 -30.44 -6.36
C LEU A 191 -0.36 -31.96 -6.18
N GLY A 192 0.25 -32.68 -7.13
CA GLY A 192 0.41 -34.13 -7.07
C GLY A 192 -0.89 -34.91 -7.29
N VAL A 193 -1.91 -34.30 -7.89
CA VAL A 193 -3.18 -34.95 -8.20
C VAL A 193 -3.01 -35.81 -9.45
N MET A 194 -3.06 -37.13 -9.28
CA MET A 194 -2.90 -38.11 -10.36
C MET A 194 -4.23 -38.62 -10.96
N ASP A 195 -5.33 -38.48 -10.21
CA ASP A 195 -6.67 -38.90 -10.60
C ASP A 195 -7.69 -37.83 -10.15
N THR A 196 -8.64 -37.50 -11.03
CA THR A 196 -9.66 -36.48 -10.80
C THR A 196 -10.91 -37.01 -10.08
N SER A 197 -10.96 -38.29 -9.70
CA SER A 197 -12.08 -38.87 -8.94
C SER A 197 -12.40 -38.14 -7.62
N ASN A 198 -11.39 -37.51 -6.99
CA ASN A 198 -11.55 -36.72 -5.77
C ASN A 198 -11.75 -35.23 -6.01
N ILE A 199 -11.66 -34.77 -7.26
CA ILE A 199 -11.91 -33.39 -7.63
C ILE A 199 -13.41 -33.18 -7.79
N GLU A 200 -13.93 -32.12 -7.20
CA GLU A 200 -15.32 -31.71 -7.38
C GLU A 200 -15.44 -30.23 -7.74
N GLU A 201 -16.52 -29.92 -8.44
CA GLU A 201 -16.91 -28.55 -8.74
C GLU A 201 -17.75 -28.00 -7.58
N ARG A 202 -17.36 -26.84 -7.05
CA ARG A 202 -18.17 -26.05 -6.10
C ARG A 202 -18.36 -24.64 -6.64
N ILE A 203 -19.49 -24.03 -6.31
CA ILE A 203 -19.78 -22.64 -6.67
C ILE A 203 -19.81 -21.80 -5.40
N PHE A 204 -19.11 -20.67 -5.41
CA PHE A 204 -19.04 -19.72 -4.30
C PHE A 204 -19.46 -18.33 -4.76
N ASP A 205 -20.26 -17.64 -3.95
CA ASP A 205 -20.58 -16.24 -4.19
C ASP A 205 -19.69 -15.36 -3.32
N ILE A 206 -18.94 -14.47 -3.96
CA ILE A 206 -17.95 -13.58 -3.36
C ILE A 206 -18.52 -12.17 -3.31
N GLY A 207 -18.62 -11.59 -2.12
CA GLY A 207 -18.92 -10.18 -1.87
C GLY A 207 -17.68 -9.41 -1.41
N VAL A 208 -17.91 -8.18 -0.93
CA VAL A 208 -16.81 -7.28 -0.49
C VAL A 208 -16.03 -7.85 0.69
N THR A 209 -16.73 -8.47 1.65
CA THR A 209 -16.10 -9.08 2.83
C THR A 209 -15.14 -10.20 2.43
N GLU A 210 -15.57 -11.12 1.55
CA GLU A 210 -14.73 -12.21 1.05
C GLU A 210 -13.52 -11.67 0.27
N VAL A 211 -13.69 -10.60 -0.52
CA VAL A 211 -12.58 -9.98 -1.24
C VAL A 211 -11.54 -9.37 -0.30
N LEU A 212 -11.98 -8.77 0.81
CA LEU A 212 -11.07 -8.20 1.81
C LEU A 212 -10.35 -9.29 2.61
N GLU A 213 -11.03 -10.38 2.95
CA GLU A 213 -10.40 -11.59 3.51
C GLU A 213 -9.37 -12.18 2.54
N LEU A 214 -9.68 -12.23 1.24
CA LEU A 214 -8.76 -12.69 0.20
C LEU A 214 -7.52 -11.79 0.09
N LEU A 215 -7.69 -10.47 0.20
CA LEU A 215 -6.60 -9.50 0.24
C LEU A 215 -5.70 -9.77 1.46
N GLU A 216 -6.26 -9.84 2.67
CA GLU A 216 -5.50 -10.13 3.88
C GLU A 216 -4.75 -11.47 3.78
N CYS A 217 -5.46 -12.57 3.48
CA CYS A 217 -4.85 -13.88 3.32
C CYS A 217 -3.74 -13.89 2.26
N SER A 218 -3.87 -13.13 1.17
CA SER A 218 -2.81 -13.08 0.14
C SER A 218 -1.49 -12.45 0.63
N LEU A 219 -1.54 -11.60 1.67
CA LEU A 219 -0.37 -10.94 2.24
C LEU A 219 0.39 -11.84 3.21
N VAL A 220 -0.31 -12.78 3.87
CA VAL A 220 0.23 -13.58 4.98
C VAL A 220 0.17 -15.11 4.78
N SER A 221 -0.64 -15.60 3.84
CA SER A 221 -0.85 -17.04 3.55
C SER A 221 -0.49 -17.40 2.10
N GLY A 222 -0.14 -18.68 1.92
CA GLY A 222 0.09 -19.31 0.61
C GLY A 222 -1.16 -19.91 -0.03
N THR A 223 -2.31 -19.94 0.67
CA THR A 223 -3.55 -20.59 0.21
C THR A 223 -4.82 -19.78 0.49
N PRO A 224 -4.88 -18.50 0.05
CA PRO A 224 -6.03 -17.63 0.31
C PRO A 224 -7.38 -18.17 -0.17
N LEU A 225 -7.47 -18.85 -1.33
CA LEU A 225 -8.78 -19.36 -1.80
C LEU A 225 -9.29 -20.48 -0.90
N THR A 226 -8.42 -21.39 -0.47
CA THR A 226 -8.78 -22.46 0.46
C THR A 226 -9.24 -21.88 1.80
N GLU A 227 -8.50 -20.94 2.37
CA GLU A 227 -8.84 -20.33 3.66
C GLU A 227 -10.18 -19.59 3.60
N VAL A 228 -10.37 -18.73 2.59
CA VAL A 228 -11.60 -17.92 2.52
C VAL A 228 -12.81 -18.75 2.06
N LEU A 229 -12.66 -19.63 1.07
CA LEU A 229 -13.80 -20.35 0.48
C LEU A 229 -14.19 -21.61 1.26
N LEU A 230 -13.23 -22.31 1.88
CA LEU A 230 -13.48 -23.59 2.55
C LEU A 230 -13.45 -23.50 4.08
N ALA A 231 -12.57 -22.69 4.69
CA ALA A 231 -12.49 -22.62 6.15
C ALA A 231 -13.72 -21.96 6.79
N ARG A 232 -14.53 -21.21 6.03
CA ARG A 232 -15.83 -20.70 6.48
C ARG A 232 -16.83 -21.78 6.93
N LYS A 233 -16.56 -23.08 6.71
CA LYS A 233 -17.40 -24.19 7.19
C LYS A 233 -16.96 -24.80 8.51
N GLU A 234 -15.76 -24.51 9.00
CA GLU A 234 -15.26 -25.05 10.27
C GLU A 234 -14.77 -23.89 11.14
N VAL A 235 -15.28 -23.82 12.36
CA VAL A 235 -14.84 -22.83 13.37
C VAL A 235 -13.31 -22.86 13.45
N PRO A 236 -12.59 -21.72 13.36
CA PRO A 236 -11.14 -21.75 13.43
C PRO A 236 -10.71 -22.24 14.82
N GLU A 237 -10.20 -23.46 14.90
CA GLU A 237 -9.27 -23.82 15.96
C GLU A 237 -8.02 -22.95 15.76
N LEU A 238 -7.66 -22.21 16.81
CA LEU A 238 -6.39 -21.50 16.94
C LEU A 238 -5.26 -22.39 16.42
N ARG A 239 -4.74 -22.07 15.23
CA ARG A 239 -3.60 -22.79 14.68
C ARG A 239 -2.34 -22.32 15.40
N ASN A 240 -1.75 -23.27 16.10
CA ASN A 240 -0.43 -23.16 16.70
C ASN A 240 0.62 -22.82 15.63
N GLU A 241 1.48 -21.87 16.00
CA GLU A 241 2.92 -21.79 15.70
C GLU A 241 3.49 -22.99 14.92
N ASP A 242 3.53 -22.90 13.59
CA ASP A 242 4.40 -23.76 12.79
C ASP A 242 5.69 -22.98 12.47
N SER A 243 6.72 -23.33 13.23
CA SER A 243 8.15 -23.19 12.97
C SER A 243 8.60 -22.01 12.11
N LEU A 244 8.92 -20.90 12.78
CA LEU A 244 9.82 -19.84 12.31
C LEU A 244 11.19 -20.43 11.90
N GLN A 245 11.30 -20.91 10.66
CA GLN A 245 12.59 -20.93 10.01
C GLN A 245 12.89 -19.50 9.58
N ARG A 246 13.80 -18.87 10.32
CA ARG A 246 14.43 -17.58 10.03
C ARG A 246 15.27 -17.71 8.75
N THR A 247 14.65 -17.92 7.59
CA THR A 247 15.29 -17.68 6.31
C THR A 247 15.30 -16.18 6.09
N SER A 248 16.47 -15.59 6.22
CA SER A 248 16.74 -14.21 5.81
C SER A 248 16.43 -14.05 4.31
N LEU A 249 15.19 -13.68 3.96
CA LEU A 249 14.71 -13.57 2.57
C LEU A 249 15.20 -12.33 1.81
N MET A 250 15.99 -11.46 2.46
CA MET A 250 16.58 -10.31 1.77
C MET A 250 17.71 -10.74 0.85
N ARG A 251 17.45 -10.77 -0.47
CA ARG A 251 18.49 -10.80 -1.50
C ARG A 251 19.28 -9.49 -1.49
N GLU A 252 20.57 -9.58 -1.80
CA GLU A 252 21.44 -8.42 -2.01
C GLU A 252 20.91 -7.61 -3.21
N ILE A 253 20.47 -6.37 -2.95
CA ILE A 253 20.17 -5.41 -4.02
C ILE A 253 21.52 -5.06 -4.67
N PRO A 254 21.68 -5.16 -6.00
CA PRO A 254 22.95 -4.86 -6.65
C PRO A 254 23.43 -3.44 -6.36
N GLU A 255 24.69 -3.31 -5.92
CA GLU A 255 25.37 -2.04 -5.70
C GLU A 255 25.44 -1.27 -7.02
N HIS A 256 24.61 -0.24 -7.17
CA HIS A 256 24.75 0.74 -8.23
C HIS A 256 25.16 2.06 -7.59
N GLN A 257 26.33 2.57 -8.00
CA GLN A 257 26.77 3.93 -7.63
C GLN A 257 25.70 4.94 -8.07
N SER A 258 24.93 5.44 -7.12
CA SER A 258 23.90 6.46 -7.36
C SER A 258 24.35 7.82 -6.84
N GLU A 259 24.01 8.87 -7.60
CA GLU A 259 24.21 10.26 -7.23
C GLU A 259 23.60 10.57 -5.85
N ILE A 260 24.39 11.26 -5.02
CA ILE A 260 24.12 11.64 -3.63
C ILE A 260 22.99 12.67 -3.60
N ASN A 261 21.76 12.26 -3.27
CA ASN A 261 20.67 13.19 -2.96
C ASN A 261 19.74 12.57 -1.90
N GLY A 262 19.66 13.19 -0.71
CA GLY A 262 18.66 12.87 0.33
C GLY A 262 19.11 11.97 1.50
N GLU A 263 20.41 11.86 1.78
CA GLU A 263 20.88 11.08 2.95
C GLU A 263 20.37 11.69 4.26
N THR A 264 19.68 10.88 5.07
CA THR A 264 19.28 11.24 6.44
C THR A 264 20.13 10.45 7.43
N SER A 265 20.64 11.15 8.43
CA SER A 265 21.40 10.55 9.52
C SER A 265 20.47 10.08 10.64
N VAL A 266 20.66 8.85 11.11
CA VAL A 266 19.85 8.24 12.17
C VAL A 266 20.76 7.67 13.25
N ARG A 267 20.44 7.96 14.51
CA ARG A 267 21.16 7.38 15.65
C ARG A 267 20.47 6.10 16.09
N LEU A 268 21.18 4.98 16.03
CA LEU A 268 20.71 3.68 16.49
C LEU A 268 21.25 3.38 17.88
N VAL A 269 20.38 2.83 18.73
CA VAL A 269 20.74 2.25 20.03
C VAL A 269 20.63 0.73 19.89
N VAL A 270 21.76 0.03 19.99
CA VAL A 270 21.90 -1.40 19.67
C VAL A 270 22.29 -2.19 20.91
N CYS A 271 21.72 -3.38 21.05
CA CYS A 271 22.13 -4.37 22.05
C CYS A 271 23.18 -5.29 21.43
N LYS A 272 24.43 -5.20 21.91
CA LYS A 272 25.58 -5.94 21.36
C LYS A 272 25.39 -7.45 21.48
N SER A 273 25.01 -7.94 22.66
CA SER A 273 24.85 -9.37 22.91
C SER A 273 23.76 -10.02 22.05
N LYS A 274 22.62 -9.34 21.87
CA LYS A 274 21.49 -9.84 21.08
C LYS A 274 21.61 -9.51 19.58
N LYS A 275 22.49 -8.58 19.20
CA LYS A 275 22.64 -8.05 17.84
C LYS A 275 21.32 -7.53 17.27
N VAL A 276 20.60 -6.75 18.07
CA VAL A 276 19.33 -6.13 17.70
C VAL A 276 19.39 -4.63 17.90
N VAL A 277 18.75 -3.88 17.02
CA VAL A 277 18.44 -2.47 17.25
C VAL A 277 17.34 -2.43 18.31
N CYS A 278 17.54 -1.66 19.37
CA CYS A 278 16.54 -1.46 20.42
C CYS A 278 15.53 -0.41 19.97
N TYR A 279 16.06 0.71 19.50
CA TYR A 279 15.33 1.82 18.90
C TYR A 279 16.30 2.74 18.15
N ALA A 280 15.75 3.68 17.40
CA ALA A 280 16.44 4.76 16.74
C ALA A 280 15.93 6.11 17.26
N GLU A 281 16.84 7.07 17.42
CA GLU A 281 16.51 8.49 17.56
C GLU A 281 16.69 9.14 16.19
N ALA A 282 15.62 9.75 15.67
CA ALA A 282 15.59 10.24 14.31
C ALA A 282 14.87 11.59 14.16
N SER A 283 15.30 12.38 13.19
CA SER A 283 14.62 13.61 12.79
C SER A 283 13.36 13.33 11.99
N LYS A 284 12.60 14.39 11.70
CA LYS A 284 11.44 14.31 10.83
C LYS A 284 11.71 13.67 9.46
N ASP A 285 12.91 13.81 8.89
CA ASP A 285 13.19 13.34 7.52
C ASP A 285 13.16 11.81 7.43
N PHE A 286 13.70 11.14 8.44
CA PHE A 286 13.63 9.68 8.53
C PHE A 286 12.21 9.20 8.80
N VAL A 287 11.46 9.92 9.64
CA VAL A 287 10.07 9.56 9.92
C VAL A 287 9.16 9.85 8.72
N ASP A 288 9.42 10.91 7.95
CA ASP A 288 8.75 11.21 6.69
C ASP A 288 9.01 10.09 5.67
N LEU A 289 10.24 9.55 5.61
CA LEU A 289 10.54 8.32 4.86
C LEU A 289 9.68 7.15 5.32
N LEU A 290 9.65 6.84 6.62
CA LEU A 290 8.84 5.75 7.15
C LEU A 290 7.37 5.95 6.79
N PHE A 291 6.76 7.08 7.17
CA PHE A 291 5.35 7.35 6.88
C PHE A 291 5.02 7.32 5.39
N SER A 292 5.95 7.70 4.51
CA SER A 292 5.72 7.55 3.07
C SER A 292 5.46 6.12 2.62
N PHE A 293 5.90 5.10 3.37
CA PHE A 293 5.65 3.69 3.05
C PHE A 293 4.15 3.37 2.99
N LEU A 294 3.34 4.05 3.81
CA LEU A 294 1.87 3.89 3.80
C LEU A 294 1.25 4.37 2.48
N THR A 295 1.89 5.30 1.78
CA THR A 295 1.40 5.82 0.49
C THR A 295 1.77 4.92 -0.69
N ILE A 296 2.69 3.97 -0.50
CA ILE A 296 3.24 3.15 -1.58
C ILE A 296 2.23 2.07 -1.98
N PRO A 297 1.91 1.94 -3.28
CA PRO A 297 1.07 0.87 -3.78
C PRO A 297 1.71 -0.51 -3.65
N LEU A 298 0.91 -1.53 -3.36
CA LEU A 298 1.39 -2.90 -3.14
C LEU A 298 2.21 -3.46 -4.32
N GLY A 299 1.82 -3.16 -5.57
CA GLY A 299 2.54 -3.59 -6.77
C GLY A 299 3.96 -3.03 -6.86
N TYR A 300 4.22 -1.84 -6.31
CA TYR A 300 5.57 -1.29 -6.23
C TYR A 300 6.46 -2.14 -5.32
N LEU A 301 5.92 -2.66 -4.22
CA LEU A 301 6.64 -3.54 -3.27
C LEU A 301 6.96 -4.91 -3.87
N MET A 302 6.11 -5.40 -4.78
CA MET A 302 6.28 -6.73 -5.39
C MET A 302 7.36 -6.76 -6.46
N ASN A 303 7.77 -5.60 -6.97
CA ASN A 303 8.86 -5.52 -7.93
C ASN A 303 10.19 -5.95 -7.27
N GLU A 304 10.86 -6.95 -7.85
CA GLU A 304 12.12 -7.50 -7.31
C GLU A 304 13.21 -6.43 -7.11
N LYS A 305 13.20 -5.35 -7.90
CA LYS A 305 14.14 -4.22 -7.75
C LYS A 305 13.97 -3.46 -6.44
N HIS A 306 12.85 -3.64 -5.76
CA HIS A 306 12.46 -2.95 -4.53
C HIS A 306 12.34 -3.90 -3.33
N GLY A 307 12.81 -5.15 -3.47
CA GLY A 307 12.95 -6.13 -2.37
C GLY A 307 11.87 -7.22 -2.28
N GLY A 308 11.12 -7.47 -3.36
CA GLY A 308 9.91 -8.30 -3.33
C GLY A 308 10.13 -9.79 -3.01
N GLN A 309 9.73 -10.21 -1.81
CA GLN A 309 9.04 -11.47 -1.52
C GLN A 309 8.10 -11.26 -0.32
N SER A 310 6.79 -11.43 -0.52
CA SER A 310 5.80 -11.40 0.57
C SER A 310 5.88 -12.66 1.44
N LYS A 311 5.45 -12.58 2.70
CA LYS A 311 5.18 -13.80 3.51
C LYS A 311 4.09 -14.67 2.85
N GLY A 312 3.05 -14.03 2.30
CA GLY A 312 1.97 -14.68 1.56
C GLY A 312 2.24 -14.87 0.07
N CYS A 313 1.18 -15.09 -0.71
CA CYS A 313 1.23 -15.40 -2.14
C CYS A 313 1.01 -14.21 -3.09
N ILE A 314 0.84 -12.98 -2.58
CA ILE A 314 0.47 -11.83 -3.43
C ILE A 314 1.47 -11.53 -4.56
N HIS A 315 2.75 -11.86 -4.38
CA HIS A 315 3.77 -11.71 -5.44
C HIS A 315 3.43 -12.51 -6.72
N HIS A 316 2.74 -13.65 -6.60
CA HIS A 316 2.30 -14.41 -7.78
C HIS A 316 1.28 -13.67 -8.64
N LEU A 317 0.53 -12.74 -8.06
CA LEU A 317 -0.36 -11.87 -8.81
C LEU A 317 0.44 -10.89 -9.68
N TYR A 318 1.51 -10.32 -9.12
CA TYR A 318 2.44 -9.45 -9.84
C TYR A 318 3.14 -10.22 -10.98
N ASP A 319 3.65 -11.42 -10.70
CA ASP A 319 4.25 -12.31 -11.71
C ASP A 319 3.26 -12.62 -12.84
N SER A 320 1.99 -12.83 -12.50
CA SER A 320 0.94 -13.10 -13.49
C SER A 320 0.74 -11.92 -14.44
N VAL A 321 0.85 -10.68 -13.96
CA VAL A 321 0.79 -9.49 -14.84
C VAL A 321 1.99 -9.47 -15.79
N ILE A 322 3.18 -9.85 -15.34
CA ILE A 322 4.38 -9.97 -16.19
C ILE A 322 4.13 -11.00 -17.30
N ASP A 323 3.64 -12.17 -16.94
CA ASP A 323 3.48 -13.31 -17.85
C ASP A 323 2.35 -13.14 -18.86
N LEU A 324 1.30 -12.38 -18.52
CA LEU A 324 0.15 -12.19 -19.41
C LEU A 324 0.51 -11.39 -20.66
N ASP A 325 0.04 -11.90 -21.82
CA ASP A 325 0.10 -11.22 -23.10
C ASP A 325 -0.82 -9.99 -23.09
N ALA A 326 -0.21 -8.80 -23.01
CA ALA A 326 -0.90 -7.53 -22.90
C ALA A 326 -1.82 -7.25 -24.10
N THR A 327 -1.47 -7.75 -25.30
CA THR A 327 -2.26 -7.50 -26.51
C THR A 327 -3.55 -8.32 -26.56
N LYS A 328 -3.60 -9.43 -25.82
CA LYS A 328 -4.74 -10.35 -25.80
C LYS A 328 -5.59 -10.21 -24.55
N TYR A 329 -4.95 -10.10 -23.39
CA TYR A 329 -5.63 -10.23 -22.11
C TYR A 329 -5.78 -8.91 -21.37
N LEU A 330 -4.94 -7.90 -21.62
CA LEU A 330 -5.01 -6.61 -20.96
C LEU A 330 -5.63 -5.55 -21.88
N LYS A 331 -6.22 -4.51 -21.27
CA LYS A 331 -6.83 -3.39 -22.00
C LYS A 331 -5.81 -2.58 -22.81
N SER A 332 -4.59 -2.45 -22.29
CA SER A 332 -3.48 -1.78 -22.97
C SER A 332 -2.14 -2.10 -22.31
N ASN A 333 -1.04 -1.75 -23.00
CA ASN A 333 0.29 -1.75 -22.38
C ASN A 333 0.42 -0.72 -21.25
N ASP A 334 -0.29 0.41 -21.34
CA ASP A 334 -0.30 1.42 -20.27
C ASP A 334 -0.91 0.85 -18.99
N ILE A 335 -1.95 0.03 -19.11
CA ILE A 335 -2.54 -0.68 -17.97
C ILE A 335 -1.56 -1.69 -17.36
N LYS A 336 -0.82 -2.43 -18.20
CA LYS A 336 0.24 -3.32 -17.72
C LYS A 336 1.29 -2.55 -16.92
N GLU A 337 1.68 -1.37 -17.41
CA GLU A 337 2.64 -0.50 -16.72
C GLU A 337 2.07 0.06 -15.40
N ILE A 338 0.78 0.41 -15.36
CA ILE A 338 0.12 0.85 -14.11
C ILE A 338 0.13 -0.25 -13.04
N LEU A 339 -0.04 -1.51 -13.43
CA LEU A 339 -0.04 -2.65 -12.49
C LEU A 339 1.37 -3.04 -12.03
N LEU A 340 2.38 -2.96 -12.91
CA LEU A 340 3.77 -3.34 -12.60
C LEU A 340 4.59 -2.21 -11.96
N ASN A 341 4.29 -0.96 -12.31
CA ASN A 341 4.98 0.23 -11.80
C ASN A 341 3.96 1.27 -11.31
N PRO A 342 3.09 0.89 -10.35
CA PRO A 342 2.07 1.80 -9.83
C PRO A 342 2.74 3.02 -9.19
N LYS A 343 2.15 4.19 -9.47
CA LYS A 343 2.62 5.47 -8.96
C LYS A 343 1.86 5.85 -7.70
N ILE A 344 2.49 6.62 -6.82
CA ILE A 344 1.79 7.25 -5.69
C ILE A 344 0.86 8.36 -6.20
N ALA A 345 -0.21 8.65 -5.46
CA ALA A 345 -1.15 9.70 -5.84
C ALA A 345 -0.50 11.09 -5.81
N PRO A 346 -0.99 12.03 -6.64
CA PRO A 346 -0.50 13.42 -6.64
C PRO A 346 -0.57 14.05 -5.25
N GLY A 347 0.48 14.77 -4.85
CA GLY A 347 0.64 15.35 -3.52
C GLY A 347 1.12 14.38 -2.43
N SER A 348 1.32 13.09 -2.72
CA SER A 348 1.77 12.09 -1.72
C SER A 348 3.29 12.04 -1.57
N GLY A 349 4.04 12.37 -2.63
CA GLY A 349 5.51 12.34 -2.62
C GLY A 349 6.13 13.59 -1.99
N TYR A 350 7.38 13.55 -1.56
CA TYR A 350 8.10 14.72 -1.05
C TYR A 350 9.51 14.84 -1.65
N LYS A 351 10.09 16.06 -1.57
CA LYS A 351 11.40 16.34 -2.16
C LYS A 351 12.48 15.44 -1.56
N ASN A 352 13.35 14.94 -2.43
CA ASN A 352 14.48 14.08 -2.07
C ASN A 352 14.11 12.76 -1.40
N GLN A 353 12.89 12.25 -1.61
CA GLN A 353 12.48 10.93 -1.12
C GLN A 353 13.44 9.82 -1.62
N PRO A 354 14.15 9.10 -0.73
CA PRO A 354 15.21 8.15 -1.11
C PRO A 354 14.77 7.00 -2.03
N LEU A 355 13.53 6.54 -1.89
CA LEU A 355 12.98 5.42 -2.66
C LEU A 355 12.84 5.73 -4.17
N GLY A 356 12.73 7.01 -4.55
CA GLY A 356 12.52 7.41 -5.94
C GLY A 356 11.20 6.90 -6.54
N VAL A 357 10.18 6.68 -5.70
CA VAL A 357 8.82 6.34 -6.16
C VAL A 357 8.30 7.50 -7.00
N LYS A 358 7.74 7.18 -8.17
CA LYS A 358 7.18 8.20 -9.06
C LYS A 358 5.78 8.57 -8.61
N GLU A 359 5.51 9.85 -8.59
CA GLU A 359 4.17 10.40 -8.41
C GLU A 359 3.41 10.43 -9.74
N ALA A 360 2.13 10.13 -9.68
CA ALA A 360 1.24 10.28 -10.82
C ALA A 360 1.11 11.76 -11.17
N VAL A 361 1.13 12.08 -12.47
CA VAL A 361 0.92 13.45 -12.93
C VAL A 361 -0.57 13.65 -13.12
N ASP A 362 -1.16 14.57 -12.37
CA ASP A 362 -2.52 15.02 -12.65
C ASP A 362 -2.50 16.07 -13.77
N ASN A 363 -2.74 15.61 -14.99
CA ASN A 363 -2.92 16.49 -16.16
C ASN A 363 -4.37 16.94 -16.33
N GLN A 364 -5.27 16.54 -15.42
CA GLN A 364 -6.69 16.83 -15.54
C GLN A 364 -6.95 18.29 -15.17
N GLN A 365 -7.66 18.99 -16.07
CA GLN A 365 -8.18 20.32 -15.77
C GLN A 365 -9.53 20.17 -15.06
N TYR A 366 -9.68 20.88 -13.94
CA TYR A 366 -10.90 20.88 -13.14
C TYR A 366 -11.59 22.23 -13.22
N TYR A 367 -12.88 22.22 -13.50
CA TYR A 367 -13.68 23.43 -13.61
C TYR A 367 -14.81 23.42 -12.60
N TYR A 368 -15.14 24.60 -12.06
CA TYR A 368 -16.33 24.75 -11.22
C TYR A 368 -17.54 25.18 -12.05
N GLU A 369 -18.54 24.32 -12.18
CA GLU A 369 -19.71 24.59 -13.01
C GLU A 369 -21.00 24.20 -12.27
N PHE A 370 -21.99 25.09 -12.19
CA PHE A 370 -23.30 24.87 -11.54
C PHE A 370 -23.25 24.19 -10.15
N GLY A 371 -22.20 24.43 -9.38
CA GLY A 371 -22.06 23.87 -8.04
C GLY A 371 -21.47 22.45 -7.97
N VAL A 372 -20.95 21.92 -9.08
CA VAL A 372 -20.17 20.68 -9.17
C VAL A 372 -18.79 20.94 -9.78
N ILE A 373 -17.88 19.98 -9.67
CA ILE A 373 -16.59 20.02 -10.38
C ILE A 373 -16.71 19.16 -11.64
N THR A 374 -16.18 19.63 -12.76
CA THR A 374 -16.17 18.90 -14.03
C THR A 374 -14.77 18.89 -14.64
N THR A 375 -14.48 17.85 -15.40
CA THR A 375 -13.24 17.68 -16.18
C THR A 375 -13.37 18.17 -17.62
N GLU A 376 -14.61 18.40 -18.07
CA GLU A 376 -14.95 18.81 -19.42
C GLU A 376 -15.88 20.03 -19.38
N ILE A 377 -15.69 20.97 -20.30
CA ILE A 377 -16.59 22.12 -20.47
C ILE A 377 -17.72 21.69 -21.42
N LYS A 378 -18.91 21.42 -20.87
CA LYS A 378 -20.07 20.99 -21.68
C LYS A 378 -20.88 22.19 -22.17
N GLY A 379 -20.43 22.79 -23.27
CA GLY A 379 -21.22 23.69 -24.10
C GLY A 379 -21.10 25.17 -23.75
N TYR A 380 -20.93 26.00 -24.79
CA TYR A 380 -20.91 27.46 -24.74
C TYR A 380 -22.32 28.04 -24.54
N TYR A 381 -23.03 27.62 -23.49
CA TYR A 381 -24.25 28.32 -23.13
C TYR A 381 -23.83 29.67 -22.51
N LEU A 382 -23.96 30.76 -23.29
CA LEU A 382 -23.94 32.17 -22.85
C LEU A 382 -22.56 32.79 -22.52
N ASN A 383 -21.53 32.68 -23.37
CA ASN A 383 -20.23 33.37 -23.21
C ASN A 383 -19.55 33.17 -21.83
N TYR A 384 -19.94 32.16 -21.07
CA TYR A 384 -19.46 31.88 -19.74
C TYR A 384 -18.35 30.83 -19.81
N ILE A 385 -17.17 31.16 -19.26
CA ILE A 385 -16.05 30.22 -19.11
C ILE A 385 -15.99 29.84 -17.63
N PRO A 386 -16.27 28.56 -17.28
CA PRO A 386 -16.13 28.07 -15.92
C PRO A 386 -14.71 28.35 -15.38
N PRO A 387 -14.56 28.76 -14.10
CA PRO A 387 -13.24 28.97 -13.53
C PRO A 387 -12.48 27.66 -13.46
N LEU A 388 -11.27 27.68 -14.03
CA LEU A 388 -10.27 26.63 -13.85
C LEU A 388 -9.80 26.65 -12.39
N LEU A 389 -9.85 25.48 -11.76
CA LEU A 389 -9.45 25.25 -10.38
C LEU A 389 -8.04 24.65 -10.32
N THR A 390 -7.34 24.94 -9.23
CA THR A 390 -6.02 24.37 -8.92
C THR A 390 -6.11 23.51 -7.66
N ILE A 391 -5.55 22.30 -7.74
CA ILE A 391 -5.43 21.40 -6.59
C ILE A 391 -4.38 21.94 -5.63
N MET A 392 -4.73 22.06 -4.35
CA MET A 392 -3.77 22.41 -3.30
C MET A 392 -2.92 21.21 -2.90
N ASP A 393 -1.63 21.44 -2.70
CA ASP A 393 -0.77 20.49 -1.98
C ASP A 393 -1.25 20.43 -0.51
N PRO A 394 -1.71 19.26 -0.02
CA PRO A 394 -2.20 19.12 1.35
C PRO A 394 -1.14 19.41 2.40
N LYS A 395 0.16 19.36 2.04
CA LYS A 395 1.27 19.61 2.95
C LYS A 395 1.67 21.09 3.03
N SER A 396 1.11 21.94 2.18
CA SER A 396 1.42 23.37 2.14
C SER A 396 0.69 24.12 3.25
N PRO A 397 1.40 24.74 4.20
CA PRO A 397 0.77 25.61 5.19
C PRO A 397 0.17 26.84 4.52
N PHE A 398 -0.88 27.38 5.11
CA PHE A 398 -1.56 28.59 4.63
C PHE A 398 -0.61 29.81 4.46
N GLU A 399 0.47 29.89 5.24
CA GLU A 399 1.38 31.06 5.29
C GLU A 399 2.80 30.78 4.77
N GLU A 400 3.15 29.53 4.45
CA GLU A 400 4.52 29.15 4.07
C GLU A 400 4.53 28.51 2.69
N GLY A 401 5.13 29.19 1.71
CA GLY A 401 5.32 28.70 0.34
C GLY A 401 6.37 27.59 0.21
N THR A 402 6.59 26.77 1.24
CA THR A 402 7.53 25.64 1.21
C THR A 402 6.91 24.44 0.51
N GLU A 403 6.84 24.54 -0.82
CA GLU A 403 6.44 23.45 -1.70
C GLU A 403 7.36 22.24 -1.55
N GLY A 404 6.77 21.04 -1.48
CA GLY A 404 7.49 19.77 -1.56
C GLY A 404 8.21 19.30 -0.29
N GLY A 405 7.94 19.88 0.88
CA GLY A 405 8.38 19.29 2.16
C GLY A 405 7.60 18.01 2.50
N GLY A 406 8.10 17.24 3.47
CA GLY A 406 7.46 16.02 3.98
C GLY A 406 6.20 16.28 4.80
N PHE A 407 5.80 15.31 5.63
CA PHE A 407 4.52 15.33 6.36
C PHE A 407 4.64 16.03 7.72
N LEU A 408 5.81 15.96 8.33
CA LEU A 408 6.07 16.41 9.70
C LEU A 408 6.73 17.80 9.76
N LEU A 409 6.57 18.47 10.91
CA LEU A 409 7.16 19.79 11.21
C LEU A 409 8.56 19.67 11.84
N ASP A 410 9.45 20.57 11.44
CA ASP A 410 10.70 20.81 12.15
C ASP A 410 10.44 21.60 13.45
N PRO A 411 11.30 21.47 14.48
CA PRO A 411 12.50 20.61 14.58
C PRO A 411 12.22 19.30 15.36
N ALA A 412 11.06 18.66 15.16
CA ALA A 412 10.67 17.50 15.98
C ALA A 412 11.61 16.30 15.80
N MET A 413 11.91 15.63 16.93
CA MET A 413 12.66 14.38 16.99
C MET A 413 11.76 13.26 17.48
N PHE A 414 12.05 12.03 17.05
CA PHE A 414 11.23 10.86 17.33
C PHE A 414 12.09 9.68 17.77
N THR A 415 11.51 8.85 18.62
CA THR A 415 11.99 7.50 18.93
C THR A 415 11.25 6.52 18.02
N VAL A 416 11.99 5.68 17.29
CA VAL A 416 11.46 4.63 16.42
C VAL A 416 11.91 3.28 16.95
N SER A 417 10.99 2.40 17.37
CA SER A 417 11.33 1.05 17.80
C SER A 417 11.71 0.13 16.63
N ASP A 418 12.30 -1.02 16.93
CA ASP A 418 12.69 -2.01 15.90
C ASP A 418 11.52 -2.47 15.01
N ASP A 419 10.33 -2.57 15.61
CA ASP A 419 9.06 -2.89 14.96
C ASP A 419 8.32 -1.65 14.40
N LEU A 420 9.05 -0.53 14.21
CA LEU A 420 8.61 0.73 13.59
C LEU A 420 7.46 1.47 14.30
N VAL A 421 7.31 1.30 15.61
CA VAL A 421 6.47 2.20 16.40
C VAL A 421 7.19 3.54 16.52
N VAL A 422 6.55 4.61 16.06
CA VAL A 422 7.08 5.98 16.10
C VAL A 422 6.40 6.76 17.20
N THR A 423 7.20 7.37 18.07
CA THR A 423 6.72 8.26 19.15
C THR A 423 7.60 9.51 19.24
N PRO A 424 7.07 10.65 19.73
CA PRO A 424 7.92 11.81 20.01
C PRO A 424 9.06 11.44 20.97
N LEU A 425 10.27 11.94 20.69
CA LEU A 425 11.47 11.61 21.45
C LEU A 425 11.26 11.91 22.94
N SER A 426 11.51 10.92 23.79
CA SER A 426 11.43 11.06 25.25
C SER A 426 12.50 10.18 25.90
N PRO A 427 13.61 10.77 26.39
CA PRO A 427 14.66 10.02 27.06
C PRO A 427 14.18 9.18 28.24
N VAL A 428 13.13 9.63 28.93
CA VAL A 428 12.51 8.88 30.04
C VAL A 428 11.78 7.64 29.53
N SER A 429 11.06 7.76 28.40
CA SER A 429 10.37 6.63 27.78
C SER A 429 11.36 5.61 27.21
N GLU A 430 12.49 6.08 26.69
CA GLU A 430 13.57 5.23 26.15
C GLU A 430 14.25 4.39 27.23
N LEU A 431 14.53 4.97 28.40
CA LEU A 431 15.01 4.20 29.55
C LEU A 431 14.00 3.12 29.96
N SER A 432 12.71 3.46 29.94
CA SER A 432 11.63 2.50 30.21
C SER A 432 11.55 1.40 29.15
N LEU A 433 11.85 1.70 27.88
CA LEU A 433 11.92 0.71 26.80
C LEU A 433 13.09 -0.25 27.00
N LEU A 434 14.28 0.25 27.34
CA LEU A 434 15.45 -0.57 27.64
C LEU A 434 15.21 -1.51 28.84
N GLU A 435 14.52 -1.01 29.87
CA GLU A 435 14.09 -1.82 31.02
C GLU A 435 13.13 -2.94 30.59
N LYS A 436 12.10 -2.61 29.80
CA LYS A 436 11.15 -3.60 29.25
C LYS A 436 11.85 -4.69 28.43
N LEU A 437 12.85 -4.31 27.63
CA LEU A 437 13.66 -5.23 26.83
C LEU A 437 14.71 -6.00 27.65
N LYS A 438 14.85 -5.69 28.94
CA LYS A 438 15.83 -6.26 29.88
C LYS A 438 17.26 -6.13 29.38
N ILE A 439 17.63 -4.94 28.90
CA ILE A 439 18.95 -4.67 28.32
C ILE A 439 19.81 -3.93 29.34
N PRO A 440 20.98 -4.47 29.75
CA PRO A 440 21.88 -3.77 30.66
C PRO A 440 22.65 -2.67 29.92
N PHE A 441 22.91 -1.53 30.58
CA PHE A 441 23.58 -0.38 29.97
C PHE A 441 24.95 -0.70 29.35
N ASN A 442 25.74 -1.58 29.97
CA ASN A 442 27.06 -1.96 29.45
C ASN A 442 26.99 -2.76 28.13
N ASP A 443 25.81 -3.29 27.79
CA ASP A 443 25.56 -4.02 26.55
C ASP A 443 24.99 -3.13 25.43
N ILE A 444 24.78 -1.84 25.72
CA ILE A 444 24.31 -0.87 24.74
C ILE A 444 25.49 -0.34 23.91
N TYR A 445 25.26 -0.18 22.62
CA TYR A 445 26.13 0.47 21.67
C TYR A 445 25.33 1.52 20.90
N VAL A 446 25.82 2.75 20.84
CA VAL A 446 25.17 3.84 20.10
C VAL A 446 26.00 4.14 18.86
N CYS A 447 25.36 4.16 17.70
CA CYS A 447 26.03 4.52 16.46
C CYS A 447 25.12 5.33 15.54
N GLU A 448 25.75 6.02 14.59
CA GLU A 448 25.05 6.81 13.58
C GLU A 448 25.14 6.11 12.23
N VAL A 449 24.01 6.01 11.53
CA VAL A 449 23.91 5.39 10.21
C VAL A 449 23.33 6.39 9.22
N GLN A 450 23.80 6.35 7.97
CA GLN A 450 23.20 7.11 6.88
C GLN A 450 22.13 6.26 6.20
N VAL A 451 21.00 6.88 5.89
CA VAL A 451 19.88 6.25 5.19
C VAL A 451 19.81 6.84 3.79
N GLY A 452 20.39 6.13 2.84
CA GLY A 452 20.29 6.42 1.41
C GLY A 452 19.20 5.57 0.73
N ARG A 453 19.21 5.56 -0.60
CA ARG A 453 18.25 4.78 -1.42
C ARG A 453 18.25 3.29 -1.08
N GLU A 454 19.44 2.70 -0.89
CA GLU A 454 19.56 1.26 -0.61
C GLU A 454 18.98 0.92 0.76
N GLU A 455 19.35 1.68 1.79
CA GLU A 455 18.86 1.50 3.16
C GLU A 455 17.35 1.71 3.19
N ALA A 456 16.83 2.75 2.53
CA ALA A 456 15.40 3.00 2.43
C ALA A 456 14.65 1.83 1.75
N SER A 457 15.18 1.28 0.65
CA SER A 457 14.55 0.15 -0.04
C SER A 457 14.58 -1.12 0.81
N ARG A 458 15.70 -1.38 1.49
CA ARG A 458 15.82 -2.50 2.43
C ARG A 458 14.87 -2.35 3.62
N LEU A 459 14.74 -1.14 4.16
CA LEU A 459 13.84 -0.82 5.26
C LEU A 459 12.37 -0.97 4.86
N LEU A 460 12.01 -0.53 3.65
CA LEU A 460 10.68 -0.74 3.10
C LEU A 460 10.35 -2.24 2.99
N ALA A 461 11.24 -3.02 2.40
CA ALA A 461 11.06 -4.48 2.30
C ALA A 461 10.94 -5.12 3.69
N ALA A 462 11.86 -4.79 4.62
CA ALA A 462 11.85 -5.32 5.98
C ALA A 462 10.58 -4.93 6.75
N SER A 463 10.08 -3.70 6.56
CA SER A 463 8.83 -3.25 7.19
C SER A 463 7.61 -4.06 6.77
N PHE A 464 7.61 -4.62 5.55
CA PHE A 464 6.51 -5.41 5.03
C PHE A 464 6.58 -6.90 5.45
N VAL A 465 7.78 -7.44 5.65
CA VAL A 465 7.98 -8.89 5.84
C VAL A 465 8.49 -9.28 7.23
N SER A 466 8.91 -8.33 8.05
CA SER A 466 9.55 -8.59 9.35
C SER A 466 8.85 -7.83 10.47
N GLU A 467 9.07 -8.29 11.70
CA GLU A 467 8.67 -7.64 12.95
C GLU A 467 9.88 -6.91 13.61
N SER A 468 11.02 -6.86 12.93
CA SER A 468 12.28 -6.29 13.43
C SER A 468 13.00 -5.53 12.32
N ALA A 469 12.30 -4.56 11.72
CA ALA A 469 12.69 -3.92 10.47
C ALA A 469 14.00 -3.14 10.58
N LEU A 470 14.28 -2.46 11.71
CA LEU A 470 15.54 -1.73 11.87
C LEU A 470 16.72 -2.71 11.98
N THR A 471 16.56 -3.78 12.76
CA THR A 471 17.55 -4.84 12.93
C THR A 471 17.89 -5.48 11.59
N ASP A 472 16.88 -5.90 10.84
CA ASP A 472 17.06 -6.56 9.53
C ASP A 472 17.72 -5.64 8.50
N THR A 473 17.47 -4.33 8.60
CA THR A 473 18.03 -3.32 7.69
C THR A 473 19.48 -2.98 8.02
N PHE A 474 19.81 -2.72 9.30
CA PHE A 474 21.04 -2.03 9.68
C PHE A 474 22.11 -2.94 10.30
N ILE A 475 21.74 -4.04 10.97
CA ILE A 475 22.73 -4.85 11.71
C ILE A 475 23.69 -5.59 10.76
N ARG A 476 23.24 -6.00 9.57
CA ARG A 476 24.11 -6.69 8.59
C ARG A 476 25.31 -5.86 8.14
N LYS A 477 25.20 -4.53 8.17
CA LYS A 477 26.27 -3.60 7.76
C LYS A 477 27.16 -3.14 8.92
N MET A 478 26.90 -3.56 10.17
CA MET A 478 27.72 -3.11 11.30
C MET A 478 29.10 -3.79 11.32
N PRO A 479 30.17 -3.05 11.66
CA PRO A 479 31.51 -3.64 11.82
C PRO A 479 31.46 -4.83 12.78
N LYS A 480 32.05 -5.97 12.38
CA LYS A 480 32.06 -7.18 13.22
C LYS A 480 32.63 -6.90 14.61
N ASP A 481 33.61 -6.00 14.69
CA ASP A 481 34.29 -5.60 15.92
C ASP A 481 33.39 -4.77 16.87
N ALA A 482 32.33 -4.12 16.36
CA ALA A 482 31.36 -3.38 17.18
C ALA A 482 30.32 -4.31 17.86
N LEU A 483 30.20 -5.56 17.40
CA LEU A 483 29.23 -6.55 17.89
C LEU A 483 29.89 -7.66 18.75
N ILE A 484 31.18 -7.54 19.04
CA ILE A 484 31.87 -8.47 19.95
C ILE A 484 31.60 -7.99 21.38
N SER A 485 30.93 -8.80 22.19
CA SER A 485 30.89 -8.57 23.64
C SER A 485 32.31 -8.73 24.19
N ASP A 486 32.82 -7.77 24.95
CA ASP A 486 34.10 -7.81 25.65
C ASP A 486 34.16 -8.88 26.79
N VAL A 487 33.64 -10.09 26.54
CA VAL A 487 33.65 -11.23 27.48
C VAL A 487 34.94 -12.05 27.37
N LEU A 488 35.93 -11.62 26.57
CA LEU A 488 37.24 -12.28 26.46
C LEU A 488 38.42 -11.37 26.83
N LYS A 489 38.26 -10.54 27.86
CA LYS A 489 39.38 -9.92 28.57
C LYS A 489 39.19 -10.08 30.07
N GLU A 490 39.45 -11.29 30.55
CA GLU A 490 39.92 -11.51 31.93
C GLU A 490 41.44 -11.29 32.00
#